data_AF-A0A3G6TAJ2-F1
#
_entry.id   AF-A0A3G6TAJ2-F1
#
_cell.length_a   1.000
_cell.length_b   1.000
_cell.length_c   1.000
_cell.angle_alpha   90.00
_cell.angle_beta   90.00
_cell.angle_gamma   90.00
#
_symmetry.space_group_name_H-M   'P 1'
#
loop_
_entity.id
_entity.type
_entity.pdbx_description
1 polymer ?
#
loop_
_entity_poly.entity_id
_entity_poly.type
_entity_poly.pdbx_seq_one_letter_code
_entity_poly.pdbx_strand_id
1 'polypeptide(L)' 'MQAKEIIVEKICRNVFVAKTTLFEGKREMQISMKGHTEEVAREKLQLCIDGKPYKHLDK' A
#
# COMPACT_ATOMS: atom_id res chain seq x y z
N MET A 1 -15.13 -2.36 -2.27
CA MET A 1 -14.19 -2.49 -1.13
C MET A 1 -14.06 -1.14 -0.47
N GLN A 2 -14.17 -1.05 0.86
CA GLN A 2 -13.83 0.17 1.58
C GLN A 2 -12.42 0.00 2.18
N ALA A 3 -11.51 0.90 1.83
CA ALA A 3 -10.17 0.95 2.42
C ALA A 3 -10.20 1.92 3.61
N LYS A 4 -9.63 1.50 4.76
CA LYS A 4 -9.30 2.42 5.84
C LYS A 4 -8.21 3.41 5.39
N GLU A 5 -7.94 4.38 6.27
CA GLU A 5 -6.80 5.28 6.15
C GLU A 5 -5.52 4.51 5.76
N ILE A 6 -4.82 5.01 4.74
CA ILE A 6 -3.52 4.49 4.32
C ILE A 6 -2.46 5.11 5.22
N ILE A 7 -1.80 4.26 6.01
CA ILE A 7 -0.71 4.65 6.91
C ILE A 7 0.60 4.33 6.20
N VAL A 8 1.52 5.29 6.15
CA VAL A 8 2.86 5.08 5.59
C VAL A 8 3.88 5.18 6.72
N GLU A 9 4.68 4.14 6.89
CA GLU A 9 5.71 4.06 7.92
C GLU A 9 7.09 3.97 7.27
N LYS A 10 8.02 4.80 7.72
CA LYS A 10 9.42 4.71 7.32
C LYS A 10 10.14 3.66 8.16
N ILE A 11 10.61 2.59 7.52
CA ILE A 11 11.30 1.48 8.22
C ILE A 11 12.82 1.73 8.25
N CYS A 12 13.41 2.19 7.15
CA CYS A 12 14.87 2.34 6.98
C CYS A 12 15.21 3.51 6.04
N ARG A 13 16.51 3.78 5.85
CA ARG A 13 17.00 4.68 4.79
C ARG A 13 16.43 4.20 3.45
N ASN A 14 15.59 5.03 2.84
CA ASN A 14 14.93 4.80 1.55
C ASN A 14 14.06 3.53 1.51
N VAL A 15 13.43 3.17 2.63
CA VAL A 15 12.42 2.11 2.67
C VAL A 15 11.21 2.58 3.47
N PHE A 16 10.08 2.66 2.77
CA PHE A 16 8.77 3.04 3.31
C PHE A 16 7.80 1.89 3.11
N VAL A 17 6.91 1.68 4.07
CA VAL A 17 5.87 0.65 4.04
C VAL A 17 4.53 1.35 4.17
N ALA A 18 3.73 1.28 3.11
CA ALA A 18 2.34 1.70 3.18
C ALA A 18 1.48 0.50 3.61
N LYS A 19 0.60 0.70 4.58
CA LYS A 19 -0.33 -0.31 5.10
C LYS A 19 -1.74 0.24 5.03
N THR A 20 -2.70 -0.61 4.69
CA THR A 20 -4.12 -0.30 4.84
C THR A 20 -4.90 -1.54 5.22
N THR A 21 -6.07 -1.33 5.81
CA THR A 21 -7.03 -2.40 6.10
C THR A 21 -8.20 -2.26 5.14
N LEU A 22 -8.42 -3.28 4.33
CA LEU A 22 -9.57 -3.42 3.45
C LEU A 22 -10.68 -4.16 4.19
N PHE A 23 -11.90 -3.66 4.05
CA PHE A 23 -13.10 -4.30 4.56
C PHE A 23 -13.91 -4.84 3.39
N GLU A 24 -14.06 -6.17 3.37
CA GLU A 24 -14.95 -6.87 2.45
C GLU A 24 -16.05 -7.56 3.27
N GLY A 25 -17.14 -6.83 3.50
CA GLY A 25 -18.23 -7.28 4.36
C GLY A 25 -17.78 -7.38 5.83
N LYS A 26 -17.69 -8.62 6.35
CA LYS A 26 -17.19 -8.92 7.70
C LYS A 26 -15.72 -9.34 7.74
N ARG A 27 -15.05 -9.39 6.58
CA ARG A 27 -13.62 -9.76 6.50
C ARG A 27 -12.75 -8.52 6.48
N GLU A 28 -11.84 -8.46 7.43
CA GLU A 28 -10.77 -7.47 7.49
C GLU A 28 -9.52 -8.07 6.84
N MET A 29 -8.99 -7.41 5.81
CA MET A 29 -7.79 -7.82 5.13
C MET A 29 -6.76 -6.70 5.20
N GLN A 30 -5.68 -6.93 5.93
CA GLN A 30 -4.56 -6.00 5.97
C GLN A 30 -3.63 -6.28 4.80
N ILE A 31 -3.36 -5.24 4.01
CA ILE A 31 -2.37 -5.29 2.94
C ILE A 31 -1.27 -4.27 3.23
N SER A 32 -0.04 -4.62 2.85
CA SER A 32 1.09 -3.73 2.98
C SER A 32 2.00 -3.80 1.77
N MET A 33 2.52 -2.65 1.35
CA MET A 33 3.40 -2.51 0.20
C MET A 33 4.64 -1.73 0.57
N LYS A 34 5.79 -2.19 0.07
CA LYS A 34 7.10 -1.55 0.26
C LYS A 34 7.40 -0.64 -0.93
N GLY A 35 7.97 0.52 -0.65
CA GLY A 35 8.46 1.47 -1.64
C GLY A 35 9.77 2.13 -1.20
N HIS A 36 10.53 2.65 -2.17
CA HIS A 36 11.76 3.38 -1.89
C HIS A 36 11.49 4.81 -1.38
N THR A 37 10.30 5.34 -1.68
CA THR A 37 9.76 6.61 -1.19
C THR A 37 8.35 6.40 -0.64
N GLU A 38 7.86 7.38 0.13
CA GLU A 38 6.48 7.39 0.66
C GLU A 38 5.44 7.31 -0.46
N GLU A 39 5.68 8.07 -1.53
CA GLU A 39 4.83 8.13 -2.72
C GLU A 39 4.75 6.77 -3.41
N VAL A 40 5.91 6.14 -3.66
CA VAL A 40 5.96 4.81 -4.29
C VAL A 40 5.25 3.77 -3.44
N ALA A 41 5.45 3.78 -2.12
CA ALA A 41 4.79 2.82 -1.23
C ALA A 41 3.26 3.00 -1.25
N ARG A 42 2.78 4.24 -1.17
CA ARG A 42 1.36 4.58 -1.21
C ARG A 42 0.73 4.25 -2.55
N GLU A 43 1.37 4.59 -3.65
CA GLU A 43 0.86 4.35 -4.99
C GLU A 43 0.82 2.84 -5.32
N LYS A 44 1.86 2.07 -4.94
CA LYS A 44 1.82 0.60 -5.02
C LYS A 44 0.64 0.02 -4.25
N LEU A 45 0.37 0.54 -3.06
CA LEU A 45 -0.76 0.10 -2.24
C LEU A 45 -2.10 0.45 -2.93
N GLN A 46 -2.27 1.68 -3.41
CA GLN A 46 -3.48 2.09 -4.12
C GLN A 46 -3.72 1.27 -5.38
N LEU A 47 -2.70 1.07 -6.21
CA LEU A 47 -2.78 0.23 -7.41
C LEU A 47 -3.16 -1.22 -7.05
N CYS A 48 -2.63 -1.74 -5.94
CA CYS A 48 -3.01 -3.07 -5.45
C CYS A 48 -4.49 -3.16 -5.04
N ILE A 49 -5.02 -2.11 -4.39
CA ILE A 49 -6.45 -2.02 -4.02
C ILE A 49 -7.32 -1.93 -5.27
N ASP A 50 -6.88 -1.16 -6.26
CA ASP A 50 -7.54 -0.98 -7.57
C ASP A 50 -7.41 -2.22 -8.47
N GLY A 51 -6.64 -3.25 -8.08
CA GLY A 51 -6.37 -4.43 -8.92
C GLY A 51 -5.51 -4.12 -10.15
N LYS A 52 -4.76 -3.02 -10.14
CA LYS A 52 -3.90 -2.56 -11.23
C LYS A 52 -2.44 -3.01 -11.05
N PRO A 53 -1.71 -3.24 -12.14
CA PRO A 53 -0.29 -3.59 -12.07
C PRO A 53 0.57 -2.40 -11.63
N TYR A 54 1.44 -2.62 -10.64
CA TYR A 54 2.35 -1.61 -10.09
C TYR A 54 3.83 -1.83 -10.44
N LYS A 55 4.13 -2.72 -11.41
CA LYS A 55 5.50 -3.05 -11.84
C LYS A 55 6.33 -1.85 -12.32
N HIS A 56 5.68 -0.78 -12.77
CA HIS A 56 6.36 0.43 -13.23
C HIS A 56 7.01 1.22 -12.09
N LEU A 57 6.64 0.93 -10.84
CA LEU A 57 7.12 1.59 -9.62
C LEU A 57 8.28 0.87 -8.92
N ASP A 58 8.79 -0.21 -9.52
CA ASP A 58 10.02 -0.90 -9.11
C ASP A 58 11.27 -0.37 -9.83
N LYS A 59 11.13 0.76 -10.54
CA LYS A 59 12.23 1.43 -11.25
C LYS A 59 13.00 2.42 -10.37
#